data_AF-A0A6A4HKR1-F1
#
_entry.id   AF-A0A6A4HKR1-F1
#
_cell.length_a   1.000
_cell.length_b   1.000
_cell.length_c   1.000
_cell.angle_alpha   90.00
_cell.angle_beta   90.00
_cell.angle_gamma   90.00
#
_symmetry.space_group_name_H-M   'P 1'
#
loop_
_entity.id
_entity.type
_entity.pdbx_description
1 polymer ?
#
loop_
_entity_poly.entity_id
_entity_poly.type
_entity_poly.pdbx_seq_one_letter_code
_entity_poly.pdbx_strand_id
1 'polypeptide(L)'
;EINHPTHSFARLKQDQAKFKACIENVAEMEPENQGAKATLVPLTNCSYVHGKISDPEHILVDMGTGYFISKGYRLAHRLRNTIKQRSISLEDMIQNKRDNTSAAVNVIQ
;
A
#
# COMPACT_ATOMS: atom_id res chain seq x y z
N GLU A 1 -22.07 18.13 -8.95
CA GLU A 1 -20.73 17.78 -9.49
C GLU A 1 -19.60 17.72 -8.45
N ILE A 2 -19.69 18.42 -7.30
CA ILE A 2 -18.69 18.38 -6.21
C ILE A 2 -18.52 16.97 -5.57
N ASN A 3 -19.53 16.11 -5.62
CA ASN A 3 -19.46 14.75 -5.05
C ASN A 3 -18.46 13.83 -5.77
N HIS A 4 -18.24 14.02 -7.07
CA HIS A 4 -17.39 13.13 -7.86
C HIS A 4 -15.88 13.26 -7.51
N PRO A 5 -15.31 14.48 -7.40
CA PRO A 5 -13.97 14.69 -6.85
C PRO A 5 -13.78 14.15 -5.43
N THR A 6 -14.79 14.33 -4.55
CA THR A 6 -14.72 13.86 -3.15
C THR A 6 -14.60 12.35 -3.07
N HIS A 7 -15.40 11.59 -3.83
CA HIS A 7 -15.28 10.13 -3.88
C HIS A 7 -13.94 9.67 -4.47
N SER A 8 -13.46 10.35 -5.51
CA SER A 8 -12.16 10.04 -6.11
C SER A 8 -11.00 10.28 -5.12
N PHE A 9 -11.08 11.36 -4.35
CA PHE A 9 -10.09 11.70 -3.33
C PHE A 9 -10.06 10.67 -2.19
N ALA A 10 -11.23 10.24 -1.71
CA ALA A 10 -11.33 9.20 -0.68
C ALA A 10 -10.67 7.90 -1.13
N ARG A 11 -10.88 7.50 -2.40
CA ARG A 11 -10.25 6.30 -2.97
C ARG A 11 -8.73 6.42 -3.08
N LEU A 12 -8.23 7.54 -3.59
CA LEU A 12 -6.78 7.80 -3.66
C LEU A 12 -6.12 7.79 -2.28
N LYS A 13 -6.79 8.34 -1.25
CA LYS A 13 -6.33 8.27 0.13
C LYS A 13 -6.30 6.86 0.68
N GLN A 14 -7.31 6.05 0.39
CA GLN A 14 -7.33 4.65 0.80
C GLN A 14 -6.20 3.84 0.15
N ASP A 15 -5.94 4.08 -1.14
CA ASP A 15 -4.86 3.40 -1.86
C ASP A 15 -3.47 3.88 -1.40
N GLN A 16 -3.31 5.16 -1.04
CA GLN A 16 -2.11 5.67 -0.38
C GLN A 16 -1.82 4.92 0.93
N ALA A 17 -2.85 4.71 1.77
CA ALA A 17 -2.70 3.98 3.03
C ALA A 17 -2.26 2.52 2.81
N LYS A 18 -2.80 1.85 1.77
CA LYS A 18 -2.37 0.49 1.39
C LYS A 18 -0.90 0.47 0.98
N PHE A 19 -0.43 1.43 0.18
CA PHE A 19 0.98 1.48 -0.22
C PHE A 19 1.93 1.67 0.96
N LYS A 20 1.55 2.51 1.93
CA LYS A 20 2.32 2.69 3.16
C LYS A 20 2.41 1.39 3.96
N ALA A 21 1.29 0.70 4.15
CA ALA A 21 1.26 -0.61 4.81
C ALA A 21 2.10 -1.66 4.05
N CYS A 22 2.07 -1.68 2.71
CA CYS A 22 2.90 -2.58 1.92
C CYS A 22 4.40 -2.33 2.12
N ILE A 23 4.84 -1.07 2.22
CA ILE A 23 6.24 -0.73 2.47
C ILE A 23 6.70 -1.29 3.83
N GLU A 24 5.87 -1.14 4.86
CA GLU A 24 6.13 -1.64 6.21
C GLU A 24 6.16 -3.18 6.23
N ASN A 25 5.17 -3.84 5.61
CA ASN A 25 5.08 -5.30 5.54
C ASN A 25 6.28 -5.94 4.82
N VAL A 26 6.73 -5.35 3.71
CA VAL A 26 7.91 -5.87 2.97
C VAL A 26 9.19 -5.68 3.79
N ALA A 27 9.27 -4.64 4.63
CA ALA A 27 10.40 -4.46 5.54
C ALA A 27 10.41 -5.50 6.67
N GLU A 28 9.27 -6.08 7.06
CA GLU A 28 9.24 -7.18 8.03
C GLU A 28 9.66 -8.53 7.43
N MET A 29 9.69 -8.67 6.10
CA MET A 29 10.06 -9.92 5.42
C MET A 29 11.57 -10.07 5.19
N GLU A 30 12.41 -9.49 6.05
CA GLU A 30 13.86 -9.70 5.94
C GLU A 30 14.23 -11.16 6.25
N PRO A 31 15.29 -11.70 5.62
CA PRO A 31 15.75 -13.08 5.85
C PRO A 31 16.05 -13.38 7.34
N GLU A 32 16.46 -12.36 8.09
CA GLU A 32 16.73 -12.43 9.52
C GLU A 32 15.50 -12.80 10.36
N ASN A 33 14.29 -12.55 9.84
CA ASN A 33 13.03 -12.86 10.51
C ASN A 33 12.50 -14.27 10.24
N GLN A 34 13.22 -15.10 9.46
CA GLN A 34 12.83 -16.47 9.13
C GLN A 34 12.70 -17.34 10.39
N GLY A 35 11.51 -17.87 10.67
CA GLY A 35 11.27 -18.77 11.79
C GLY A 35 11.42 -18.20 13.22
N ALA A 36 11.95 -16.98 13.35
CA ALA A 36 12.27 -16.34 14.63
C ALA A 36 11.06 -15.59 15.23
N LYS A 37 10.33 -14.82 14.40
CA LYS A 37 9.19 -14.01 14.85
C LYS A 37 7.88 -14.81 14.72
N ALA A 38 7.14 -14.93 15.83
CA ALA A 38 5.77 -15.41 15.79
C ALA A 38 4.87 -14.28 15.25
N THR A 39 4.20 -14.53 14.13
CA THR A 39 3.35 -13.55 13.45
C THR A 39 1.90 -13.99 13.52
N LEU A 40 1.01 -13.05 13.86
CA LEU A 40 -0.42 -13.28 13.83
C LEU A 40 -0.96 -13.02 12.44
N VAL A 41 -1.50 -14.05 11.80
CA VAL A 41 -2.09 -13.96 10.47
C VAL A 41 -3.61 -13.91 10.62
N PRO A 42 -4.30 -12.91 10.05
CA PRO A 42 -5.77 -12.87 10.08
C PRO A 42 -6.34 -13.98 9.19
N LEU A 43 -7.20 -14.82 9.76
CA LEU A 43 -8.00 -15.80 8.99
C LEU A 43 -9.34 -15.19 8.56
N THR A 44 -9.95 -14.42 9.46
CA THR A 44 -11.21 -13.72 9.25
C THR A 44 -11.15 -12.36 9.96
N ASN A 45 -12.17 -11.52 9.78
CA ASN A 45 -12.23 -10.19 10.40
C ASN A 45 -12.16 -10.20 11.94
N CYS A 46 -12.39 -11.34 12.59
CA CYS A 46 -12.45 -11.46 14.04
C CYS A 46 -11.53 -12.55 14.61
N SER A 47 -10.67 -13.17 13.79
CA SER A 47 -9.82 -14.28 14.21
C SER A 47 -8.42 -14.19 13.63
N TYR A 48 -7.43 -14.38 14.49
CA TYR A 48 -6.02 -14.42 14.16
C TYR A 48 -5.44 -15.77 14.57
N VAL A 49 -4.57 -16.32 13.73
CA VAL A 49 -3.85 -17.56 14.01
C VAL A 49 -2.36 -17.29 14.06
N HIS A 50 -1.70 -17.95 15.00
CA HIS A 50 -0.26 -17.90 15.14
C HIS A 50 0.40 -18.65 13.99
N GLY A 51 1.32 -17.99 13.30
CA GLY A 51 2.13 -18.55 12.25
C GLY A 51 3.59 -18.10 12.36
N LYS A 52 4.46 -18.75 11.60
CA LYS A 52 5.85 -18.32 11.40
C LYS A 52 6.09 -18.19 9.91
N ILE A 53 6.91 -17.21 9.53
CA ILE A 53 7.33 -17.04 8.13
C ILE A 53 8.35 -18.13 7.82
N SER A 54 7.99 -19.05 6.92
CA SER A 54 8.84 -20.16 6.48
C SER A 54 9.82 -19.75 5.38
N ASP A 55 9.40 -18.86 4.48
CA ASP A 55 10.18 -18.41 3.33
C ASP A 55 10.06 -16.88 3.17
N PRO A 56 11.03 -16.10 3.66
CA PRO A 56 11.08 -14.65 3.47
C PRO A 56 11.68 -14.26 2.11
N GLU A 57 12.26 -15.20 1.36
CA GLU A 57 12.90 -14.88 0.09
C GLU A 57 11.89 -14.67 -1.04
N HIS A 58 10.67 -15.21 -0.91
CA HIS A 58 9.63 -15.10 -1.91
C HIS A 58 8.43 -14.30 -1.40
N ILE A 59 8.07 -13.25 -2.15
CA ILE A 59 6.87 -12.46 -1.90
C ILE A 59 5.87 -12.66 -3.03
N LEU A 60 4.58 -12.62 -2.67
CA LEU A 60 3.50 -12.62 -3.64
C LEU A 60 3.09 -11.18 -3.93
N VAL A 61 3.07 -10.80 -5.21
CA VAL A 61 2.65 -9.47 -5.66
C VAL A 61 1.35 -9.61 -6.44
N ASP A 62 0.33 -8.89 -5.99
CA ASP A 62 -0.93 -8.72 -6.73
C ASP A 62 -0.72 -7.73 -7.88
N MET A 63 -0.98 -8.19 -9.11
CA MET A 63 -0.88 -7.38 -10.32
C MET A 63 -2.22 -6.72 -10.70
N GLY A 64 -3.29 -7.04 -9.98
CA GLY A 64 -4.66 -6.79 -10.38
C GLY A 64 -5.18 -7.85 -11.34
N THR A 65 -6.47 -7.77 -11.69
CA THR A 65 -7.18 -8.70 -12.60
C THR A 65 -7.24 -10.17 -12.14
N GLY A 66 -6.91 -10.45 -10.87
CA GLY A 66 -6.96 -11.79 -10.29
C GLY A 66 -5.68 -12.62 -10.44
N TYR A 67 -4.58 -12.00 -10.88
CA TYR A 67 -3.30 -12.67 -11.05
C TYR A 67 -2.29 -12.26 -9.98
N PHE A 68 -1.55 -13.25 -9.48
CA PHE A 68 -0.48 -13.07 -8.52
C PHE A 68 0.84 -13.57 -9.10
N ILE A 69 1.91 -12.81 -8.87
CA ILE A 69 3.26 -13.20 -9.31
C ILE A 69 4.15 -13.39 -8.09
N SER A 70 4.88 -14.51 -8.06
CA SER A 70 5.93 -14.72 -7.05
C SER A 70 7.19 -13.96 -7.49
N LYS A 71 7.75 -13.15 -6.58
CA LYS A 71 8.98 -12.38 -6.81
C LYS A 71 9.97 -12.61 -5.67
N GLY A 72 11.25 -12.68 -6.03
CA GLY A 72 12.32 -12.78 -5.05
C GLY A 72 12.52 -11.48 -4.24
N TYR A 73 13.03 -11.61 -3.02
CA TYR A 73 13.20 -10.55 -2.04
C TYR A 73 14.04 -9.37 -2.54
N ARG A 74 15.09 -9.64 -3.33
CA ARG A 74 15.90 -8.58 -3.97
C ARG A 74 15.05 -7.67 -4.87
N LEU A 75 14.07 -8.25 -5.58
CA LEU A 75 13.15 -7.48 -6.41
C LEU A 75 12.08 -6.80 -5.54
N ALA A 76 11.65 -7.44 -4.45
CA ALA A 76 10.75 -6.84 -3.46
C ALA A 76 11.31 -5.53 -2.88
N HIS A 77 12.60 -5.53 -2.53
CA HIS A 77 13.26 -4.34 -2.00
C HIS A 77 13.33 -3.20 -3.04
N ARG A 78 13.57 -3.54 -4.31
CA ARG A 78 13.49 -2.56 -5.41
C ARG A 78 12.07 -2.02 -5.55
N LEU A 79 11.07 -2.91 -5.52
CA LEU A 79 9.66 -2.56 -5.60
C LEU A 79 9.24 -1.64 -4.43
N ARG A 80 9.72 -1.90 -3.21
CA ARG A 80 9.51 -1.06 -2.02
C ARG A 80 9.95 0.38 -2.29
N ASN A 81 11.15 0.56 -2.85
CA ASN A 81 11.65 1.89 -3.18
C ASN A 81 10.82 2.58 -4.27
N THR A 82 10.37 1.83 -5.28
CA THR A 82 9.47 2.35 -6.31
C THR A 82 8.10 2.74 -5.74
N ILE A 83 7.52 1.93 -4.85
CA ILE A 83 6.26 2.22 -4.16
C ILE A 83 6.42 3.45 -3.27
N LYS A 84 7.54 3.59 -2.57
CA LYS A 84 7.84 4.77 -1.74
C LYS A 84 7.88 6.06 -2.57
N GLN A 85 8.58 6.04 -3.70
CA GLN A 85 8.64 7.19 -4.61
C GLN A 85 7.25 7.54 -5.17
N ARG A 86 6.46 6.54 -5.55
CA ARG A 86 5.08 6.74 -6.04
C ARG A 86 4.15 7.24 -4.95
N SER A 87 4.34 6.83 -3.69
CA SER A 87 3.56 7.32 -2.54
C SER A 87 3.77 8.82 -2.32
N ILE A 88 5.02 9.28 -2.38
CA ILE A 88 5.36 10.71 -2.26
C ILE A 88 4.75 11.51 -3.41
N SER A 89 4.92 11.04 -4.65
CA SER A 89 4.30 11.71 -5.80
C SER A 89 2.77 11.72 -5.74
N LEU A 90 2.15 10.66 -5.19
CA LEU A 90 0.71 10.60 -4.97
C LEU A 90 0.27 11.59 -3.89
N GLU A 91 1.06 11.79 -2.83
CA GLU A 91 0.81 12.82 -1.81
C GLU A 91 0.75 14.22 -2.41
N ASP A 92 1.74 14.55 -3.23
CA ASP A 92 1.79 15.84 -3.95
C ASP A 92 0.58 16.00 -4.87
N MET A 93 0.23 14.95 -5.63
CA MET A 93 -0.92 15.00 -6.55
C MET A 93 -2.25 15.16 -5.79
N ILE A 94 -2.41 14.48 -4.66
CA ILE A 94 -3.57 14.61 -3.77
C ILE A 94 -3.67 16.03 -3.24
N GLN A 95 -2.56 16.62 -2.79
CA GLN A 95 -2.52 17.99 -2.27
C GLN A 95 -2.86 19.01 -3.35
N ASN A 96 -2.19 18.94 -4.51
CA ASN A 96 -2.48 19.82 -5.66
C ASN A 96 -3.93 19.72 -6.11
N LYS A 97 -4.52 18.52 -6.14
CA LYS A 97 -5.92 18.34 -6.54
C LYS A 97 -6.90 18.88 -5.51
N ARG A 98 -6.56 18.82 -4.21
CA ARG A 98 -7.34 19.46 -3.15
C ARG A 98 -7.33 20.97 -3.29
N ASP A 99 -6.15 21.55 -3.51
CA ASP A 99 -5.96 23.01 -3.63
C ASP A 99 -6.62 23.56 -4.91
N ASN A 100 -6.57 22.82 -6.02
CA ASN A 100 -7.29 23.18 -7.25
C ASN A 100 -8.82 23.13 -7.06
N THR A 101 -9.31 22.15 -6.31
CA THR A 101 -10.75 22.03 -6.04
C THR A 101 -11.23 23.14 -5.11
N SER A 102 -10.47 23.50 -4.07
CA SER A 102 -10.82 24.63 -3.19
C SER A 102 -10.75 25.97 -3.92
N ALA A 103 -9.73 26.18 -4.76
CA ALA A 103 -9.64 27.38 -5.60
C ALA A 103 -10.85 27.51 -6.55
N ALA A 104 -11.26 26.42 -7.21
CA ALA A 104 -12.44 26.44 -8.06
C ALA A 104 -13.73 26.75 -7.28
N VAL A 105 -13.88 26.20 -6.07
CA VAL A 105 -15.04 26.51 -5.20
C VAL A 105 -15.07 27.99 -4.81
N ASN A 106 -13.91 28.59 -4.48
CA ASN A 106 -13.81 30.01 -4.12
C ASN A 106 -14.10 30.97 -5.27
N VAL A 107 -13.91 30.55 -6.54
CA VAL A 107 -14.22 31.37 -7.73
C VAL A 107 -15.70 31.30 -8.11
N ILE A 108 -16.38 30.22 -7.73
CA ILE A 108 -17.82 30.02 -7.98
C ILE A 108 -18.69 30.73 -6.93
N GLN A 109 -18.14 30.98 -5.74
CA GLN A 109 -18.77 31.82 -4.70
C GLN A 109 -18.58 33.30 -4.98
#